data_AF-A0A8T6UUE9-F1
#
_entry.id   AF-A0A8T6UUE9-F1
#
_cell.length_a   1.000
_cell.length_b   1.000
_cell.length_c   1.000
_cell.angle_alpha   90.00
_cell.angle_beta   90.00
_cell.angle_gamma   90.00
#
_symmetry.space_group_name_H-M   'P 1'
#
loop_
_entity.id
_entity.type
_entity.pdbx_description
1 polymer ?
#
loop_
_entity_poly.entity_id
_entity_poly.type
_entity_poly.pdbx_seq_one_letter_code
_entity_poly.pdbx_strand_id
1 'polypeptide(L)' 'RASGVDSRWISKGNIEGGLTTLEEKSLGAIMKGGTKQIQGVLKNDWEKFEKPTRTGLWLQDGTGWDVASVTHMV' A
#
# COMPACT_ATOMS: atom_id res chain seq x y z
N ARG A 1 -21.44 -9.51 -17.27
CA ARG A 1 -20.20 -9.46 -18.07
C ARG A 1 -19.86 -7.99 -18.27
N ALA A 2 -19.05 -7.41 -17.38
CA ALA A 2 -18.54 -6.05 -17.52
C ALA A 2 -17.06 -6.14 -17.91
N SER A 3 -16.68 -5.45 -18.99
CA SER A 3 -15.33 -5.03 -19.38
C SER A 3 -14.16 -6.03 -19.54
N GLY A 4 -14.34 -7.34 -19.48
CA GLY A 4 -13.34 -8.29 -20.03
C GLY A 4 -11.91 -8.20 -19.47
N VAL A 5 -11.72 -7.64 -18.27
CA VAL A 5 -10.42 -7.58 -17.58
C VAL A 5 -10.42 -8.66 -16.49
N ASP A 6 -9.58 -9.68 -16.65
CA ASP A 6 -9.57 -10.90 -15.83
C ASP A 6 -8.89 -10.72 -14.45
N SER A 7 -8.81 -9.50 -13.94
CA SER A 7 -8.13 -9.26 -12.67
C SER A 7 -8.89 -8.30 -11.78
N ARG A 8 -9.56 -8.86 -10.77
CA ARG A 8 -10.19 -8.10 -9.68
C ARG A 8 -9.17 -7.31 -8.83
N TRP A 9 -7.88 -7.63 -8.94
CA TRP A 9 -6.84 -7.21 -7.98
C TRP A 9 -5.76 -6.28 -8.54
N ILE A 10 -5.67 -6.14 -9.87
CA ILE A 10 -4.76 -5.20 -10.54
C ILE A 10 -5.58 -4.27 -11.44
N SER A 11 -5.31 -2.97 -11.36
CA SER A 11 -6.04 -1.96 -12.13
C SER A 11 -5.67 -2.04 -13.61
N LYS A 12 -6.59 -1.64 -14.49
CA LYS A 12 -6.36 -1.61 -15.94
C LYS A 12 -5.08 -0.86 -16.32
N GLY A 13 -4.84 0.31 -15.74
CA GLY A 13 -3.62 1.09 -16.00
C GLY A 13 -2.32 0.39 -15.58
N ASN A 14 -2.35 -0.44 -14.52
CA ASN A 14 -1.19 -1.23 -14.13
C ASN A 14 -0.92 -2.38 -15.12
N ILE A 15 -1.98 -3.01 -15.62
CA ILE A 15 -1.88 -4.07 -16.64
C ILE A 15 -1.34 -3.48 -17.95
N GLU A 16 -1.91 -2.35 -18.40
CA GLU A 16 -1.46 -1.62 -19.59
C GLU A 16 -0.03 -1.08 -19.43
N GLY A 17 0.37 -0.79 -18.19
CA GLY A 17 1.73 -0.41 -17.82
C GLY A 17 2.73 -1.58 -17.73
N GLY A 18 2.31 -2.81 -18.05
CA GLY A 18 3.18 -3.98 -18.13
C GLY A 18 3.31 -4.79 -16.83
N LEU A 19 2.51 -4.51 -15.80
CA LEU A 19 2.44 -5.38 -14.62
C LEU A 19 1.51 -6.57 -14.92
N THR A 20 2.06 -7.77 -14.92
CA THR A 20 1.36 -9.00 -15.31
C THR A 20 0.87 -9.81 -14.11
N THR A 21 1.46 -9.58 -12.94
CA THR A 21 1.20 -10.32 -11.71
C THR A 21 0.94 -9.39 -10.51
N LEU A 22 0.29 -9.94 -9.48
CA LEU A 22 0.10 -9.21 -8.23
C LEU A 22 1.43 -9.04 -7.49
N GLU A 23 2.33 -10.01 -7.66
CA GLU A 23 3.68 -10.05 -7.11
C GLU A 23 4.53 -8.89 -7.64
N GLU A 24 4.53 -8.65 -8.96
CA GLU A 24 5.24 -7.51 -9.57
C GLU A 24 4.74 -6.16 -9.02
N LYS A 25 3.41 -5.99 -8.94
CA LYS A 25 2.81 -4.80 -8.33
C LYS A 25 3.23 -4.63 -6.87
N SER A 26 3.22 -5.72 -6.10
CA SER A 26 3.55 -5.72 -4.68
C SER A 26 5.02 -5.43 -4.43
N LEU A 27 5.92 -6.00 -5.24
CA LEU A 27 7.36 -5.71 -5.20
C LEU A 27 7.64 -4.24 -5.48
N GLY A 28 6.99 -3.66 -6.50
CA GLY A 28 7.09 -2.23 -6.78
C GLY A 28 6.62 -1.36 -5.60
N ALA A 29 5.54 -1.77 -4.92
CA ALA A 29 5.06 -1.08 -3.72
C ALA A 29 6.06 -1.16 -2.55
N ILE A 30 6.66 -2.33 -2.31
CA ILE A 30 7.67 -2.54 -1.26
C ILE A 30 8.92 -1.71 -1.55
N MET A 31 9.35 -1.63 -2.82
CA MET A 31 10.55 -0.88 -3.21
C MET A 31 10.45 0.62 -2.89
N LYS A 32 9.24 1.20 -2.86
CA LYS A 32 9.03 2.60 -2.44
C LYS A 32 9.45 2.86 -0.99
N GLY A 33 9.45 1.83 -0.13
CA GLY A 33 9.91 1.93 1.25
C GLY A 33 11.43 2.11 1.38
N GLY A 34 12.19 1.90 0.31
CA GLY A 34 13.64 1.97 0.32
C GLY A 34 14.28 0.81 1.11
N THR A 35 15.44 1.06 1.71
CA THR A 35 16.28 0.03 2.34
C THR A 35 16.54 0.25 3.83
N LYS A 36 15.89 1.25 4.44
CA LYS A 36 16.02 1.51 5.88
C LYS A 36 15.41 0.35 6.68
N GLN A 37 15.94 0.10 7.87
CA GLN A 37 15.37 -0.89 8.78
C GLN A 37 13.92 -0.52 9.13
N ILE A 38 13.03 -1.51 9.08
CA ILE A 38 11.64 -1.37 9.53
C ILE A 38 11.63 -1.26 11.06
N GLN A 39 11.02 -0.20 11.59
CA GLN A 39 10.98 0.07 13.03
C GLN A 39 9.78 -0.57 13.73
N GLY A 40 8.74 -0.91 12.97
CA GLY A 40 7.53 -1.57 13.46
C GLY A 40 6.36 -1.38 12.51
N VAL A 41 5.18 -1.81 12.96
CA VAL A 41 3.90 -1.67 12.27
C VAL A 41 3.00 -0.78 13.11
N LEU A 42 2.44 0.27 12.49
CA LEU A 42 1.46 1.16 13.09
C LEU A 42 0.06 0.69 12.69
N LYS A 43 -0.81 0.49 13.67
CA LYS A 43 -2.24 0.24 13.46
C LYS A 43 -2.96 1.52 13.11
N ASN A 44 -3.72 1.45 12.02
CA ASN A 44 -4.55 2.51 11.50
C ASN A 44 -5.89 1.96 11.02
N ASP A 45 -6.79 1.78 11.97
CA ASP A 45 -8.14 1.28 11.74
C ASP A 45 -9.15 2.09 12.57
N TRP A 46 -10.40 1.65 12.59
CA TRP A 46 -11.48 2.34 13.31
C TRP A 46 -11.31 2.33 14.83
N GLU A 47 -10.50 1.42 15.38
CA GLU A 47 -10.30 1.24 16.82
C GLU A 47 -9.02 1.93 17.28
N LYS A 48 -7.98 1.97 16.44
CA LYS A 48 -6.65 2.43 16.84
C LYS A 48 -5.98 3.27 15.77
N PHE A 49 -5.42 4.39 16.23
CA PHE A 49 -4.62 5.30 15.42
C PHE A 49 -3.25 5.53 16.06
N GLU A 50 -2.24 4.80 15.59
CA GLU A 50 -0.88 4.84 16.14
C GLU A 50 0.02 5.84 15.42
N LYS A 51 0.88 6.51 16.20
CA LYS A 51 1.93 7.41 15.69
C LYS A 51 3.31 6.81 15.95
N PRO A 52 4.28 7.04 15.05
CA PRO A 52 5.65 6.59 15.27
C PRO A 52 6.26 7.30 16.49
N THR A 53 6.91 6.54 17.37
CA THR A 53 7.55 7.07 18.58
C THR A 53 8.93 7.69 18.33
N ARG A 54 9.48 7.46 17.13
CA ARG A 54 10.77 7.98 16.66
C ARG A 54 10.83 7.96 15.14
N THR A 55 11.79 8.70 14.59
CA THR A 55 12.04 8.76 13.15
C THR A 55 12.50 7.40 12.60
N GLY A 56 12.12 7.09 11.36
CA GLY A 56 12.49 5.85 10.69
C GLY A 56 11.44 5.38 9.68
N LEU A 57 11.66 4.18 9.13
CA LEU A 57 10.70 3.52 8.25
C LEU A 57 9.71 2.70 9.08
N TRP A 58 8.42 3.02 8.95
CA TRP A 58 7.32 2.32 9.60
C TRP A 58 6.37 1.76 8.54
N LEU A 59 5.85 0.56 8.79
CA LEU A 59 4.74 0.03 8.02
C LEU A 59 3.44 0.50 8.66
N GLN A 60 2.44 0.84 7.85
CA GLN A 60 1.11 1.20 8.33
C GLN A 60 0.15 0.10 7.91
N ASP A 61 -0.46 -0.56 8.89
CA ASP A 61 -1.52 -1.52 8.68
C ASP A 61 -2.87 -0.81 8.80
N GLY A 62 -3.54 -0.64 7.65
CA GLY A 62 -4.78 0.12 7.58
C GLY A 62 -5.41 0.10 6.19
N THR A 63 -6.29 1.06 5.96
CA THR A 63 -7.06 1.18 4.71
C THR A 63 -6.19 1.27 3.45
N GLY A 64 -6.58 0.51 2.42
CA GLY A 64 -6.01 0.59 1.07
C GLY A 64 -6.60 1.70 0.20
N TRP A 65 -7.48 2.55 0.75
CA TRP A 65 -8.10 3.67 0.04
C TRP A 65 -7.24 4.93 0.17
N ASP A 66 -6.93 5.56 -0.97
CA ASP A 66 -5.99 6.67 -1.05
C ASP A 66 -6.31 7.82 -0.08
N VAL A 67 -7.54 8.34 -0.12
CA VAL A 67 -7.95 9.51 0.69
C VAL A 67 -7.80 9.23 2.19
N ALA A 68 -8.30 8.08 2.63
CA ALA A 68 -8.18 7.71 4.03
C ALA A 68 -6.69 7.48 4.37
N SER A 69 -5.93 6.75 3.56
CA SER A 69 -4.50 6.50 3.79
C SER A 69 -3.68 7.79 3.97
N VAL A 70 -3.85 8.80 3.09
CA VAL A 70 -3.09 10.05 3.18
C VAL A 70 -3.50 10.95 4.33
N THR A 71 -4.77 10.94 4.72
CA THR A 71 -5.26 11.72 5.87
C THR A 71 -4.57 11.29 7.17
N HIS A 72 -4.15 10.02 7.26
CA HIS A 72 -3.45 9.47 8.42
C HIS A 72 -1.94 9.77 8.43
N MET A 73 -1.38 10.28 7.33
CA MET A 73 0.05 10.61 7.21
C MET A 73 0.37 12.08 7.55
N VAL A 74 -0.64 12.90 7.83
CA VAL A 74 -0.51 14.34 8.15
C VAL A 74 -0.84 14.66 9.60
#